data_AF-A0A819VH19-F1
#
_entry.id   AF-A0A819VH19-F1
#
_cell.length_a   1.000
_cell.length_b   1.000
_cell.length_c   1.000
_cell.angle_alpha   90.00
_cell.angle_beta   90.00
_cell.angle_gamma   90.00
#
_symmetry.space_group_name_H-M   'P 1'
#
loop_
_entity.id
_entity.type
_entity.pdbx_description
1 polymer ?
#
loop_
_entity_poly.entity_id
_entity_poly.type
_entity_poly.pdbx_seq_one_letter_code
_entity_poly.pdbx_strand_id
1 'polypeptide(L)' 'MAYAIEELWFTEHDSGEFTQYKNPKAFEKFDPIHHIANCSQRMLVIQGERDYRIPHTRSVVAFTTLRNSKLNALFSK' A
#
# COMPACT_ATOMS: atom_id res chain seq x y z
N MET A 1 5.75 1.68 3.61
CA MET A 1 6.51 1.20 4.78
C MET A 1 5.83 0.03 5.49
N ALA A 2 6.40 -1.18 5.43
CA ALA A 2 5.81 -2.37 6.04
C ALA A 2 5.74 -2.32 7.57
N TYR A 3 6.65 -1.61 8.25
CA TYR A 3 6.55 -1.43 9.72
C TYR A 3 5.38 -0.57 10.20
N ALA A 4 4.62 0.03 9.28
CA ALA A 4 3.46 0.81 9.65
C ALA A 4 2.21 -0.09 9.83
N ILE A 5 2.30 -1.40 9.62
CA ILE A 5 1.18 -2.34 9.75
C ILE A 5 1.45 -3.35 10.88
N GLU A 6 0.40 -3.83 11.54
CA GLU A 6 0.49 -4.86 12.58
C GLU A 6 0.63 -6.28 12.00
N GLU A 7 0.24 -6.47 10.74
CA GLU A 7 0.21 -7.77 10.05
C GLU A 7 1.59 -8.16 9.46
N LEU A 8 2.67 -7.98 10.23
CA LEU A 8 4.05 -8.30 9.80
C LEU A 8 4.25 -9.80 9.56
N TRP A 9 3.45 -10.65 10.23
CA TRP A 9 3.53 -12.11 10.12
C TRP A 9 3.47 -12.60 8.66
N PHE A 10 2.59 -12.04 7.81
CA PHE A 10 2.52 -12.46 6.40
C PHE A 10 3.80 -12.13 5.63
N THR A 11 4.41 -10.99 5.92
CA THR A 11 5.60 -10.56 5.20
C THR A 11 6.86 -11.24 5.73
N GLU A 12 6.88 -11.55 7.02
CA GLU A 12 8.02 -12.18 7.68
C GLU A 12 8.00 -13.70 7.60
N HIS A 13 6.84 -14.35 7.64
CA HIS A 13 6.74 -15.80 7.64
C HIS A 13 6.37 -16.36 6.25
N ASP A 14 5.41 -15.76 5.54
CA ASP A 14 4.85 -16.34 4.31
C ASP A 14 5.62 -15.90 3.05
N SER A 15 6.18 -14.68 3.07
CA SER A 15 6.90 -14.09 1.92
C SER A 15 8.39 -14.47 1.86
N GLY A 16 8.82 -15.48 2.63
CA GLY A 16 10.17 -16.08 2.54
C GLY A 16 11.14 -15.76 3.68
N GLU A 17 10.67 -15.56 4.92
CA GLU A 17 11.55 -15.46 6.11
C GLU A 17 12.49 -14.24 6.16
N PHE A 18 12.08 -13.10 5.57
CA PHE A 18 12.88 -11.87 5.63
C PHE A 18 12.07 -10.65 6.11
N THR A 19 12.52 -10.05 7.21
CA THR A 19 12.06 -8.74 7.69
C THR A 19 12.49 -7.59 6.76
N GLN A 20 11.75 -6.47 6.73
CA GLN A 20 12.05 -5.34 5.84
C GLN A 20 13.49 -4.78 6.02
N TYR A 21 14.11 -4.90 7.21
CA TYR A 21 15.49 -4.45 7.42
C TYR A 21 16.53 -5.42 6.84
N LYS A 22 16.25 -6.72 6.79
CA LYS A 22 17.15 -7.74 6.23
C LYS A 22 17.13 -7.73 4.70
N ASN A 23 15.97 -7.51 4.10
CA ASN A 23 15.81 -7.52 2.65
C ASN A 23 14.91 -6.38 2.15
N PRO A 24 15.35 -5.12 2.22
CA PRO A 24 14.53 -3.98 1.82
C PRO A 24 14.14 -4.03 0.33
N LYS A 25 14.99 -4.61 -0.53
CA LYS A 25 14.73 -4.75 -1.97
C LYS A 25 13.51 -5.60 -2.27
N ALA A 26 13.26 -6.65 -1.48
CA ALA A 26 12.07 -7.48 -1.66
C ALA A 26 10.79 -6.67 -1.40
N PHE A 27 10.77 -5.86 -0.33
CA PHE A 27 9.63 -5.01 0.00
C PHE A 27 9.44 -3.89 -1.02
N GLU A 28 10.52 -3.32 -1.53
CA GLU A 28 10.49 -2.25 -2.52
C GLU A 28 9.96 -2.71 -3.89
N LYS A 29 10.30 -3.95 -4.29
CA LYS A 29 9.83 -4.57 -5.54
C LYS A 29 8.30 -4.63 -5.61
N PHE A 30 7.65 -4.91 -4.48
CA PHE A 30 6.19 -5.03 -4.39
C PHE A 30 5.50 -3.76 -3.88
N ASP A 31 6.23 -2.65 -3.70
CA ASP A 31 5.59 -1.40 -3.29
C ASP A 31 4.74 -0.85 -4.45
N PRO A 32 3.41 -0.68 -4.25
CA PRO A 32 2.50 -0.23 -5.30
C PRO A 32 2.84 1.17 -5.82
N ILE A 33 3.61 1.98 -5.08
CA ILE A 33 4.01 3.30 -5.56
C ILE A 33 4.84 3.23 -6.85
N HIS A 34 5.60 2.16 -7.04
CA HIS A 34 6.41 1.94 -8.25
C HIS A 34 5.59 1.43 -9.45
N HIS A 35 4.37 0.99 -9.22
CA HIS A 35 3.50 0.40 -10.25
C HIS A 35 2.34 1.31 -10.64
N ILE A 36 2.23 2.49 -10.02
CA ILE A 36 1.08 3.39 -10.21
C ILE A 36 0.97 3.89 -11.66
N ALA A 37 2.10 4.03 -12.38
CA ALA A 37 2.13 4.42 -13.78
C ALA A 37 1.47 3.39 -14.71
N ASN A 38 1.37 2.13 -14.26
CA ASN A 38 0.75 1.04 -15.02
C ASN A 38 -0.77 0.99 -14.80
N CYS A 39 -1.32 1.78 -13.87
CA CYS A 39 -2.76 1.84 -13.68
C CYS A 39 -3.41 2.62 -14.83
N SER A 40 -4.26 1.96 -15.60
CA SER A 40 -5.01 2.57 -16.71
C SER A 40 -6.50 2.74 -16.42
N GLN A 41 -6.99 2.13 -15.33
CA GLN A 41 -8.40 2.07 -14.99
C GLN A 41 -8.75 2.98 -13.80
N ARG A 42 -10.03 3.34 -13.72
CA ARG A 42 -10.58 4.08 -12.58
C ARG A 42 -10.55 3.16 -11.36
N MET A 43 -10.09 3.69 -10.22
CA MET A 43 -9.99 2.93 -8.99
C MET A 43 -10.85 3.54 -7.88
N LEU A 44 -11.50 2.66 -7.12
CA LEU A 44 -12.23 2.99 -5.90
C LEU A 44 -11.35 2.59 -4.71
N VAL A 45 -11.05 3.53 -3.83
CA VAL A 45 -10.31 3.29 -2.59
C VAL A 45 -11.30 3.36 -1.44
N ILE A 46 -11.38 2.27 -0.66
CA ILE A 46 -12.23 2.15 0.53
C ILE A 46 -11.32 1.79 1.70
N GLN A 47 -11.35 2.57 2.78
CA GLN A 47 -10.62 2.26 4.01
C GLN A 47 -11.40 2.80 5.20
N GLY A 48 -11.63 1.96 6.21
CA GLY A 48 -12.24 2.42 7.46
C GLY A 48 -11.24 3.20 8.31
N GLU A 49 -11.65 4.36 8.84
CA GLU A 49 -10.80 5.18 9.73
C GLU A 49 -10.39 4.45 11.03
N ARG A 50 -11.13 3.41 11.43
CA ARG A 50 -10.88 2.60 12.62
C ARG A 50 -10.27 1.23 12.32
N ASP A 51 -9.68 1.05 11.14
CA ASP A 51 -8.84 -0.12 10.89
C ASP A 51 -7.48 0.08 11.56
N TYR A 52 -7.27 -0.57 12.70
CA TYR A 52 -6.01 -0.48 13.46
C TYR A 52 -4.90 -1.37 12.88
N ARG A 53 -5.20 -2.23 11.89
CA ARG A 53 -4.19 -3.12 11.29
C ARG A 53 -3.38 -2.39 10.23
N ILE A 54 -4.01 -1.46 9.51
CA ILE A 54 -3.40 -0.68 8.43
C ILE A 54 -3.72 0.81 8.62
N PRO A 55 -2.71 1.70 8.70
CA PRO A 55 -2.93 3.12 8.92
C PRO A 55 -3.75 3.75 7.80
N HIS A 56 -4.75 4.54 8.18
CA HIS A 56 -5.58 5.32 7.26
C HIS A 56 -4.75 6.15 6.26
N THR A 57 -3.58 6.65 6.68
CA THR A 57 -2.68 7.40 5.79
C THR A 57 -2.31 6.63 4.52
N ARG A 58 -2.29 5.29 4.55
CA ARG A 58 -2.03 4.46 3.36
C ARG A 58 -3.08 4.65 2.27
N SER A 59 -4.37 4.76 2.64
CA SER A 59 -5.45 4.95 1.67
C SER A 59 -5.44 6.37 1.10
N VAL A 60 -5.10 7.37 1.93
CA VAL A 60 -4.93 8.76 1.49
C VAL A 60 -3.78 8.89 0.50
N VAL A 61 -2.64 8.24 0.77
CA VAL A 61 -1.51 8.20 -0.17
C VAL A 61 -1.94 7.56 -1.48
N ALA A 62 -2.61 6.40 -1.45
CA ALA A 62 -3.09 5.74 -2.66
C ALA A 62 -4.03 6.64 -3.48
N PHE A 63 -5.04 7.24 -2.84
CA PHE A 63 -5.96 8.16 -3.51
C PHE A 63 -5.26 9.37 -4.13
N THR A 64 -4.33 9.99 -3.39
CA THR A 64 -3.61 11.18 -3.84
C THR A 64 -2.70 10.86 -5.02
N THR A 65 -1.98 9.74 -4.97
CA THR A 65 -1.12 9.32 -6.09
C THR A 65 -1.94 9.07 -7.34
N LEU A 66 -3.10 8.42 -7.23
CA LEU A 66 -3.98 8.16 -8.38
C LEU A 66 -4.58 9.43 -8.99
N ARG A 67 -4.98 10.38 -8.13
CA ARG A 67 -5.42 11.71 -8.55
C ARG A 67 -4.32 12.43 -9.33
N ASN A 68 -3.08 12.38 -8.84
CA ASN A 68 -1.93 13.01 -9.48
C ASN A 68 -1.55 12.34 -10.81
N SER A 69 -1.74 11.03 -10.94
CA SER A 69 -1.56 10.27 -12.18
C SER A 69 -2.67 10.50 -13.22
N LYS A 70 -3.56 11.49 -13.03
CA LYS A 70 -4.71 11.84 -13.90
C LYS A 70 -5.76 10.73 -14.03
N LEU A 71 -5.74 9.73 -13.15
CA LEU A 71 -6.77 8.70 -13.10
C LEU A 71 -7.93 9.19 -12.23
N ASN A 72 -9.15 8.95 -12.69
CA ASN A 72 -10.34 9.27 -11.91
C ASN A 72 -10.49 8.27 -10.76
N ALA A 73 -9.98 8.65 -9.58
CA ALA A 73 -10.13 7.89 -8.34
C ALA A 73 -11.30 8.39 -7.49
N LEU A 74 -12.02 7.47 -6.86
CA LEU A 74 -13.06 7.75 -5.87
C LEU A 74 -12.58 7.28 -4.49
N PHE A 75 -12.88 8.04 -3.44
CA PHE A 75 -12.49 7.73 -2.07
C PHE A 75 -13.74 7.59 -1.20
N SER A 76 -13.89 6.45 -0.54
CA SER A 76 -14.90 6.24 0.50
C SER A 76 -14.22 6.14 1.86
N LYS A 77 -14.72 6.92 2.82
CA LYS A 77 -14.35 6.86 4.23
C LYS A 77 -15.19 5.84 4.98
#